data_AF-A0A660WMM3-F1
#
_entry.id   AF-A0A660WMM3-F1
#
_cell.length_a   1.000
_cell.length_b   1.000
_cell.length_c   1.000
_cell.angle_alpha   90.00
_cell.angle_beta   90.00
_cell.angle_gamma   90.00
#
_symmetry.space_group_name_H-M   'P 1'
#
loop_
_entity.id
_entity.type
_entity.pdbx_description
1 polymer ?
#
loop_
_entity_poly.entity_id
_entity_poly.type
_entity_poly.pdbx_seq_one_letter_code
_entity_poly.pdbx_strand_id
1 'polypeptide(L)'
;MEKAKVKVVFPAVEKGHPTWPYINYDVEKRAKDVMSILEKQLPEIEFSYHVIYEKEKAKKLVEEEKGRYDGYLVYMTSMWTEIPETMAKMGIPLIVADEIYSGSGGLLRTNSLVKKENLPVVCIGSSNFNDIIKAVKLFSVMKRMRESKILVVADGESWGSSNRKIKKIKEIFGTDVIRMTSEELNSYYKKVDKEKAEKYKDKWIKEALKVVEPTEEEILKSAKMHLAIKKAMEDKKADAITIDCLGLYYSGKLFAYPCLSFFELNNEGSTGVCEADLDSAVTQLLIRYLTGRPGYVSDPVIDTATNQIIYAHCVATSKVYGPDGLSNPYIIRSHAEDKKGACVQSLLPTGETVTTVKVSSLDKAFSIHTGKTIGNVEDEKGCRTKLAAEVDAEKILNNFHFEIFSWHRVTFYGDYRKEMMDLATLYGLKIYQEDK
;
A
#
# COMPACT_ATOMS: atom_id res chain seq x y z
N MET A 1 15.73 5.00 7.85
CA MET A 1 14.58 5.93 7.89
C MET A 1 14.42 6.40 9.32
N GLU A 2 13.91 7.62 9.50
CA GLU A 2 13.57 8.10 10.84
C GLU A 2 12.35 7.33 11.38
N LYS A 3 12.29 7.17 12.71
CA LYS A 3 11.11 6.59 13.36
C LYS A 3 9.91 7.53 13.19
N ALA A 4 8.72 6.97 13.07
CA ALA A 4 7.50 7.77 13.13
C ALA A 4 7.32 8.33 14.54
N LYS A 5 6.81 9.54 14.67
CA LYS A 5 6.56 10.16 15.98
C LYS A 5 5.07 10.14 16.28
N VAL A 6 4.68 9.50 17.37
CA VAL A 6 3.26 9.40 17.77
C VAL A 6 3.06 9.98 19.16
N LYS A 7 2.07 10.86 19.30
CA LYS A 7 1.63 11.38 20.60
C LYS A 7 0.45 10.57 21.12
N VAL A 8 0.55 10.09 22.36
CA VAL A 8 -0.54 9.40 23.05
C VAL A 8 -1.19 10.33 24.07
N VAL A 9 -2.51 10.43 24.03
CA VAL A 9 -3.31 11.23 24.95
C VAL A 9 -4.18 10.29 25.77
N PHE A 10 -4.10 10.42 27.10
CA PHE A 10 -4.91 9.67 28.06
C PHE A 10 -5.90 10.63 28.72
N PRO A 11 -7.18 10.63 28.32
CA PRO A 11 -8.22 11.43 28.96
C PRO A 11 -8.44 11.00 30.42
N ALA A 12 -8.44 11.96 31.35
CA ALA A 12 -8.67 11.74 32.77
C ALA A 12 -9.75 12.68 33.32
N VAL A 13 -10.28 12.35 34.49
CA VAL A 13 -11.12 13.23 35.31
C VAL A 13 -10.45 13.51 36.65
N GLU A 14 -10.84 14.59 37.31
CA GLU A 14 -10.31 14.94 38.63
C GLU A 14 -10.62 13.87 39.69
N LYS A 15 -9.71 13.72 40.66
CA LYS A 15 -9.90 12.79 41.79
C LYS A 15 -11.16 13.15 42.58
N GLY A 16 -11.83 12.13 43.10
CA GLY A 16 -13.08 12.28 43.83
C GLY A 16 -14.33 12.40 42.96
N HIS A 17 -14.21 12.49 41.64
CA HIS A 17 -15.36 12.49 40.72
C HIS A 17 -15.80 11.05 40.39
N PRO A 18 -17.05 10.64 40.71
CA PRO A 18 -17.55 9.32 40.32
C PRO A 18 -17.81 9.26 38.81
N THR A 19 -17.07 8.41 38.12
CA THR A 19 -17.27 8.09 36.70
C THR A 19 -16.69 6.72 36.39
N TRP A 20 -16.84 6.27 35.14
CA TRP A 20 -16.16 5.08 34.66
C TRP A 20 -14.66 5.37 34.41
N PRO A 21 -13.77 4.43 34.72
CA PRO A 21 -14.06 3.05 35.15
C PRO A 21 -14.49 2.92 36.62
N TYR A 22 -13.94 3.74 37.53
CA TYR A 22 -14.44 3.92 38.90
C TYR A 22 -13.78 5.16 39.54
N ILE A 23 -14.31 5.60 40.68
CA ILE A 23 -13.78 6.75 41.43
C ILE A 23 -12.29 6.56 41.78
N ASN A 24 -11.47 7.57 41.52
CA ASN A 24 -10.02 7.55 41.78
C ASN A 24 -9.23 6.48 40.98
N TYR A 25 -9.67 6.12 39.78
CA TYR A 25 -8.87 5.30 38.87
C TYR A 25 -7.49 5.92 38.59
N ASP A 26 -6.44 5.09 38.65
CA ASP A 26 -5.05 5.54 38.49
C ASP A 26 -4.67 5.60 37.01
N VAL A 27 -5.09 6.68 36.34
CA VAL A 27 -4.80 6.92 34.92
C VAL A 27 -3.31 7.04 34.64
N GLU A 28 -2.53 7.60 35.57
CA GLU A 28 -1.07 7.75 35.42
C GLU A 28 -0.35 6.40 35.40
N LYS A 29 -0.70 5.51 36.33
CA LYS A 29 -0.18 4.14 36.31
C LYS A 29 -0.59 3.43 35.03
N ARG A 30 -1.87 3.51 34.65
CA ARG A 30 -2.35 2.85 33.43
C ARG A 30 -1.68 3.37 32.16
N ALA A 31 -1.46 4.69 32.07
CA ALA A 31 -0.74 5.30 30.97
C ALA A 31 0.66 4.71 30.83
N LYS A 32 1.41 4.55 31.92
CA LYS A 32 2.74 3.92 31.90
C LYS A 32 2.70 2.48 31.41
N ASP A 33 1.72 1.69 31.86
CA ASP A 33 1.56 0.29 31.41
C ASP A 33 1.30 0.22 29.90
N VAL A 34 0.39 1.05 29.39
CA VAL A 34 0.03 1.13 27.96
C VAL A 34 1.22 1.58 27.12
N MET A 35 1.93 2.61 27.58
CA MET A 35 3.14 3.12 26.90
C MET A 35 4.22 2.05 26.82
N SER A 36 4.45 1.28 27.89
CA SER A 36 5.42 0.19 27.89
C SER A 36 5.07 -0.89 26.84
N ILE A 37 3.78 -1.21 26.68
CA ILE A 37 3.33 -2.16 25.64
C ILE A 37 3.56 -1.58 24.25
N LEU A 38 3.16 -0.33 24.00
CA LEU A 38 3.32 0.34 22.72
C LEU A 38 4.79 0.41 22.29
N GLU A 39 5.67 0.89 23.17
CA GLU A 39 7.11 1.02 22.91
C GLU A 39 7.78 -0.32 22.65
N LYS A 40 7.35 -1.39 23.35
CA LYS A 40 7.87 -2.73 23.16
C LYS A 40 7.42 -3.36 21.83
N GLN A 41 6.16 -3.16 21.45
CA GLN A 41 5.55 -3.81 20.28
C GLN A 41 5.75 -3.04 18.98
N LEU A 42 6.03 -1.73 19.06
CA LEU A 42 6.21 -0.84 17.90
C LEU A 42 7.57 -0.12 17.98
N PRO A 43 8.71 -0.84 17.94
CA PRO A 43 10.05 -0.26 18.05
C PRO A 43 10.38 0.73 16.93
N GLU A 44 9.65 0.70 15.81
CA GLU A 44 9.74 1.64 14.69
C GLU A 44 9.08 3.00 14.94
N ILE A 45 8.38 3.16 16.07
CA ILE A 45 7.70 4.39 16.48
C ILE A 45 8.37 4.97 17.74
N GLU A 46 8.57 6.28 17.75
CA GLU A 46 8.93 7.07 18.92
C GLU A 46 7.64 7.63 19.53
N PHE A 47 7.39 7.30 20.80
CA PHE A 47 6.20 7.74 21.51
C PHE A 47 6.50 8.85 22.52
N SER A 48 5.50 9.70 22.73
CA SER A 48 5.41 10.58 23.90
C SER A 48 3.96 10.62 24.37
N TYR A 49 3.69 10.99 25.62
CA TYR A 49 2.32 11.01 26.11
C TYR A 49 1.99 12.16 27.07
N HIS A 50 0.69 12.43 27.19
CA HIS A 50 0.12 13.31 28.22
C HIS A 50 -1.16 12.70 28.80
N VAL A 51 -1.33 12.86 30.11
CA VAL A 51 -2.63 12.70 30.78
C VAL A 51 -3.32 14.06 30.77
N ILE A 52 -4.54 14.13 30.22
CA ILE A 52 -5.25 15.39 29.97
C ILE A 52 -6.64 15.35 30.62
N TYR A 53 -6.95 16.40 31.38
CA TYR A 53 -8.19 16.54 32.14
C TYR A 53 -9.25 17.42 31.46
N GLU A 54 -8.82 18.25 30.49
CA GLU A 54 -9.69 19.24 29.84
C GLU A 54 -9.46 19.27 28.33
N LYS A 55 -10.56 19.35 27.57
CA LYS A 55 -10.52 19.41 26.09
C LYS A 55 -9.74 20.60 25.54
N GLU A 56 -9.75 21.74 26.21
CA GLU A 56 -9.00 22.93 25.76
C GLU A 56 -7.48 22.73 25.83
N LYS A 57 -6.99 21.95 26.81
CA LYS A 57 -5.57 21.56 26.90
C LYS A 57 -5.18 20.62 25.77
N ALA A 58 -6.05 19.67 25.41
CA ALA A 58 -5.82 18.78 24.27
C ALA A 58 -5.74 19.55 22.94
N LYS A 59 -6.65 20.52 22.75
CA LYS A 59 -6.63 21.40 21.58
C LYS A 59 -5.33 22.21 21.52
N LYS A 60 -4.96 22.86 22.61
CA LYS A 60 -3.73 23.66 22.69
C LYS A 60 -2.48 22.83 22.42
N LEU A 61 -2.41 21.60 22.96
CA LEU A 61 -1.32 20.66 22.71
C LEU A 61 -1.10 20.42 21.21
N VAL A 62 -2.18 20.10 20.49
CA VAL A 62 -2.11 19.83 19.04
C VAL A 62 -1.73 21.09 18.25
N GLU A 63 -2.22 22.26 18.65
CA GLU A 63 -1.91 23.54 18.01
C GLU A 63 -0.44 23.94 18.19
N GLU A 64 0.10 23.81 19.40
CA GLU A 64 1.50 24.14 19.73
C GLU A 64 2.50 23.15 19.13
N GLU A 65 2.11 21.88 18.98
CA GLU A 65 2.97 20.83 18.43
C GLU A 65 2.68 20.50 16.96
N LYS A 66 1.99 21.40 16.25
CA LYS A 66 1.60 21.19 14.86
C LYS A 66 2.80 20.83 13.96
N GLY A 67 2.69 19.71 13.26
CA GLY A 67 3.73 19.19 12.37
C GLY A 67 4.87 18.44 13.05
N ARG A 68 4.85 18.27 14.38
CA ARG A 68 5.88 17.50 15.12
C ARG A 68 5.65 15.99 15.13
N TYR A 69 4.39 15.55 15.01
CA TYR A 69 4.00 14.15 15.08
C TYR A 69 3.37 13.68 13.77
N ASP A 70 3.62 12.42 13.44
CA ASP A 70 3.03 11.72 12.30
C ASP A 70 1.59 11.25 12.59
N GLY A 71 1.22 11.14 13.87
CA GLY A 71 -0.12 10.79 14.30
C GLY A 71 -0.35 10.92 15.80
N TYR A 72 -1.62 10.82 16.17
CA TYR A 72 -2.07 10.89 17.56
C TYR A 72 -2.92 9.65 17.89
N LEU A 73 -2.72 9.12 19.09
CA LEU A 73 -3.59 8.11 19.69
C LEU A 73 -4.28 8.72 20.91
N VAL A 74 -5.61 8.78 20.91
CA VAL A 74 -6.37 9.02 22.14
C VAL A 74 -6.76 7.66 22.70
N TYR A 75 -6.10 7.24 23.79
CA TYR A 75 -6.41 6.01 24.49
C TYR A 75 -7.35 6.31 25.67
N MET A 76 -8.64 6.00 25.50
CA MET A 76 -9.72 6.49 26.34
C MET A 76 -9.78 5.78 27.69
N THR A 77 -9.00 6.29 28.65
CA THR A 77 -8.96 5.86 30.06
C THR A 77 -10.06 6.49 30.93
N SER A 78 -10.88 7.37 30.35
CA SER A 78 -12.07 7.95 30.96
C SER A 78 -13.08 8.33 29.87
N MET A 79 -14.36 8.43 30.24
CA MET A 79 -15.44 8.93 29.41
C MET A 79 -15.84 10.37 29.74
N TRP A 80 -16.66 10.97 28.88
CA TRP A 80 -17.27 12.31 29.03
C TRP A 80 -16.31 13.50 29.07
N THR A 81 -15.07 13.33 28.65
CA THR A 81 -14.05 14.39 28.64
C THR A 81 -14.13 15.32 27.44
N GLU A 82 -14.84 14.92 26.38
CA GLU A 82 -14.92 15.60 25.07
C GLU A 82 -13.57 15.78 24.34
N ILE A 83 -12.47 15.27 24.92
CA ILE A 83 -11.12 15.29 24.33
C ILE A 83 -11.10 14.58 22.95
N PRO A 84 -11.58 13.33 22.81
CA PRO A 84 -11.51 12.64 21.52
C PRO A 84 -12.34 13.35 20.44
N GLU A 85 -13.53 13.88 20.77
CA GLU A 85 -14.35 14.66 19.83
C GLU A 85 -13.67 15.96 19.41
N THR A 86 -13.05 16.68 20.35
CA THR A 86 -12.31 17.91 20.05
C THR A 86 -11.13 17.61 19.12
N MET A 87 -10.31 16.60 19.43
CA MET A 87 -9.15 16.23 18.61
C MET A 87 -9.55 15.71 17.23
N ALA A 88 -10.65 14.96 17.13
CA ALA A 88 -11.17 14.46 15.86
C ALA A 88 -11.49 15.58 14.86
N LYS A 89 -11.92 16.75 15.36
CA LYS A 89 -12.26 17.92 14.56
C LYS A 89 -11.05 18.75 14.09
N MET A 90 -9.83 18.40 14.52
CA MET A 90 -8.64 19.21 14.24
C MET A 90 -7.96 18.89 12.89
N GLY A 91 -8.46 17.89 12.15
CA GLY A 91 -7.89 17.53 10.84
C GLY A 91 -6.48 16.92 10.93
N ILE A 92 -6.19 16.23 12.04
CA ILE A 92 -4.93 15.52 12.27
C ILE A 92 -5.11 14.00 12.08
N PRO A 93 -4.06 13.25 11.70
CA PRO A 93 -4.10 11.80 11.71
C PRO A 93 -4.34 11.29 13.13
N LEU A 94 -5.52 10.70 13.38
CA LEU A 94 -5.99 10.37 14.72
C LEU A 94 -6.58 8.96 14.77
N ILE A 95 -6.16 8.22 15.79
CA ILE A 95 -6.79 6.99 16.23
C ILE A 95 -7.38 7.24 17.61
N VAL A 96 -8.62 6.82 17.82
CA VAL A 96 -9.28 6.82 19.13
C VAL A 96 -9.55 5.38 19.52
N ALA A 97 -8.98 4.94 20.63
CA ALA A 97 -9.12 3.56 21.10
C ALA A 97 -9.69 3.53 22.52
N ASP A 98 -10.60 2.59 22.77
CA ASP A 98 -11.21 2.40 24.08
C ASP A 98 -10.37 1.53 25.00
N GLU A 99 -10.24 1.95 26.26
CA GLU A 99 -10.00 1.03 27.36
C GLU A 99 -11.37 0.53 27.83
N ILE A 100 -11.63 -0.76 27.67
CA ILE A 100 -12.95 -1.36 27.95
C ILE A 100 -13.42 -1.00 29.37
N TYR A 101 -14.68 -0.58 29.48
CA TYR A 101 -15.31 -0.05 30.70
C TYR A 101 -14.78 1.29 31.20
N SER A 102 -13.88 1.95 30.48
CA SER A 102 -13.40 3.30 30.84
C SER A 102 -13.93 4.34 29.87
N GLY A 103 -13.59 4.22 28.58
CA GLY A 103 -13.97 5.16 27.53
C GLY A 103 -15.25 4.80 26.79
N SER A 104 -15.83 3.62 27.02
CA SER A 104 -16.71 2.95 26.07
C SER A 104 -17.89 3.79 25.58
N GLY A 105 -18.62 4.47 26.47
CA GLY A 105 -19.71 5.37 26.08
C GLY A 105 -19.24 6.63 25.34
N GLY A 106 -18.05 7.14 25.69
CA GLY A 106 -17.41 8.24 24.97
C GLY A 106 -16.98 7.82 23.56
N LEU A 107 -16.41 6.62 23.38
CA LEU A 107 -16.04 6.10 22.06
C LEU A 107 -17.25 6.03 21.13
N LEU A 108 -18.42 5.59 21.63
CA LEU A 108 -19.65 5.56 20.85
C LEU A 108 -20.05 6.96 20.36
N ARG A 109 -19.97 7.97 21.23
CA ARG A 109 -20.22 9.38 20.87
C ARG A 109 -19.22 9.87 19.83
N THR A 110 -17.92 9.63 20.03
CA THR A 110 -16.87 10.01 19.08
C THR A 110 -17.06 9.31 17.73
N ASN A 111 -17.33 8.02 17.71
CA ASN A 111 -17.52 7.26 16.46
C ASN A 111 -18.76 7.75 15.70
N SER A 112 -19.86 8.06 16.41
CA SER A 112 -21.05 8.66 15.79
C SER A 112 -20.74 10.03 15.17
N LEU A 113 -19.93 10.85 15.85
CA LEU A 113 -19.47 12.14 15.33
C LEU A 113 -18.61 11.97 14.07
N VAL A 114 -17.61 11.10 14.13
CA VAL A 114 -16.68 10.80 13.03
C VAL A 114 -17.45 10.38 11.78
N LYS A 115 -18.45 9.50 11.92
CA LYS A 115 -19.31 9.09 10.79
C LYS A 115 -20.18 10.23 10.27
N LYS A 116 -20.81 11.00 11.16
CA LYS A 116 -21.70 12.11 10.79
C LYS A 116 -20.97 13.21 10.01
N GLU A 117 -19.75 13.54 10.43
CA GLU A 117 -18.95 14.62 9.85
C GLU A 117 -17.91 14.11 8.82
N ASN A 118 -17.89 12.81 8.54
CA ASN A 118 -16.94 12.15 7.63
C ASN A 118 -15.46 12.51 7.94
N LEU A 119 -15.09 12.41 9.23
CA LEU A 119 -13.76 12.77 9.71
C LEU A 119 -12.74 11.63 9.46
N PRO A 120 -11.47 11.94 9.15
CA PRO A 120 -10.42 10.95 8.87
C PRO A 120 -9.86 10.33 10.18
N VAL A 121 -10.72 9.68 10.95
CA VAL A 121 -10.41 9.17 12.29
C VAL A 121 -10.79 7.69 12.39
N VAL A 122 -9.88 6.88 12.89
CA VAL A 122 -10.13 5.45 13.15
C VAL A 122 -10.54 5.27 14.60
N CYS A 123 -11.71 4.67 14.84
CA CYS A 123 -12.22 4.37 16.18
C CYS A 123 -12.14 2.87 16.47
N ILE A 124 -11.59 2.48 17.62
CA ILE A 124 -11.34 1.08 17.98
C ILE A 124 -11.93 0.77 19.36
N GLY A 125 -12.92 -0.12 19.41
CA GLY A 125 -13.41 -0.71 20.66
C GLY A 125 -13.08 -2.19 20.69
N SER A 126 -11.94 -2.57 21.25
CA SER A 126 -11.49 -3.97 21.31
C SER A 126 -10.78 -4.28 22.63
N SER A 127 -11.09 -5.43 23.21
CA SER A 127 -10.35 -5.99 24.36
C SER A 127 -9.03 -6.64 23.93
N ASN A 128 -8.82 -6.88 22.63
CA ASN A 128 -7.55 -7.37 22.10
C ASN A 128 -6.64 -6.19 21.79
N PHE A 129 -5.65 -5.94 22.64
CA PHE A 129 -4.73 -4.82 22.48
C PHE A 129 -3.96 -4.85 21.15
N ASN A 130 -3.81 -6.03 20.53
CA ASN A 130 -3.17 -6.14 19.21
C ASN A 130 -3.93 -5.37 18.12
N ASP A 131 -5.24 -5.17 18.24
CA ASP A 131 -6.00 -4.37 17.27
C ASP A 131 -5.59 -2.90 17.32
N ILE A 132 -5.23 -2.41 18.50
CA ILE A 132 -4.69 -1.05 18.71
C ILE A 132 -3.27 -0.98 18.17
N ILE A 133 -2.42 -1.98 18.46
CA ILE A 133 -1.06 -2.07 17.90
C ILE A 133 -1.09 -1.99 16.37
N LYS A 134 -1.94 -2.80 15.72
CA LYS A 134 -2.10 -2.82 14.26
C LYS A 134 -2.50 -1.46 13.71
N ALA A 135 -3.44 -0.76 14.34
CA ALA A 135 -3.86 0.55 13.90
C ALA A 135 -2.78 1.61 14.12
N VAL A 136 -2.13 1.65 15.28
CA VAL A 136 -1.06 2.62 15.58
C VAL A 136 0.14 2.43 14.63
N LYS A 137 0.43 1.19 14.24
CA LYS A 137 1.45 0.88 13.22
C LYS A 137 1.20 1.60 11.89
N LEU A 138 -0.04 1.93 11.55
CA LEU A 138 -0.36 2.67 10.32
C LEU A 138 0.34 4.04 10.25
N PHE A 139 0.63 4.68 11.39
CA PHE A 139 1.42 5.92 11.39
C PHE A 139 2.85 5.72 10.90
N SER A 140 3.47 4.55 11.14
CA SER A 140 4.78 4.24 10.57
C SER A 140 4.71 4.05 9.05
N VAL A 141 3.64 3.43 8.54
CA VAL A 141 3.36 3.35 7.10
C VAL A 141 3.22 4.75 6.49
N MET A 142 2.43 5.62 7.11
CA MET A 142 2.23 6.99 6.64
C MET A 142 3.53 7.81 6.62
N LYS A 143 4.35 7.72 7.68
CA LYS A 143 5.69 8.34 7.71
C LYS A 143 6.56 7.83 6.57
N ARG A 144 6.58 6.51 6.34
CA ARG A 144 7.36 5.93 5.25
C ARG A 144 6.93 6.47 3.89
N MET A 145 5.62 6.47 3.60
CA MET A 145 5.07 7.05 2.38
C MET A 145 5.48 8.51 2.16
N ARG A 146 5.51 9.31 3.24
CA ARG A 146 5.89 10.73 3.19
C ARG A 146 7.35 10.95 2.80
N GLU A 147 8.21 9.98 3.11
CA GLU A 147 9.64 10.02 2.80
C GLU A 147 9.99 9.34 1.48
N SER A 148 9.05 8.61 0.89
CA SER A 148 9.28 7.82 -0.31
C SER A 148 9.45 8.65 -1.56
N LYS A 149 10.19 8.06 -2.52
CA LYS A 149 10.32 8.58 -3.88
C LYS A 149 9.89 7.53 -4.91
N ILE A 150 9.05 7.94 -5.86
CA ILE A 150 8.68 7.13 -7.02
C ILE A 150 9.43 7.69 -8.24
N LEU A 151 10.18 6.84 -8.93
CA LEU A 151 10.74 7.16 -10.24
C LEU A 151 9.71 6.81 -11.31
N VAL A 152 9.32 7.76 -12.16
CA VAL A 152 8.46 7.50 -13.32
C VAL A 152 9.24 7.75 -14.60
N VAL A 153 9.32 6.74 -15.47
CA VAL A 153 9.97 6.85 -16.77
C VAL A 153 8.92 7.05 -17.86
N ALA A 154 8.87 8.27 -18.40
CA ALA A 154 7.95 8.67 -19.47
C ALA A 154 8.50 9.93 -20.19
N ASP A 155 8.29 10.01 -21.51
CA ASP A 155 8.72 11.16 -22.32
C ASP A 155 7.73 12.34 -22.32
N GLY A 156 6.78 12.33 -21.39
CA GLY A 156 5.73 13.34 -21.30
C GLY A 156 4.69 13.00 -20.24
N GLU A 157 3.55 13.67 -20.31
CA GLU A 157 2.37 13.25 -19.55
C GLU A 157 1.70 12.05 -20.23
N SER A 158 1.22 11.12 -19.41
CA SER A 158 0.43 9.97 -19.83
C SER A 158 -0.82 9.88 -18.95
N TRP A 159 -1.70 8.92 -19.25
CA TRP A 159 -2.87 8.63 -18.42
C TRP A 159 -2.48 8.30 -16.97
N GLY A 160 -1.39 7.55 -16.80
CA GLY A 160 -0.88 7.08 -15.50
C GLY A 160 0.02 8.09 -14.78
N SER A 161 0.63 9.04 -15.51
CA SER A 161 1.64 9.94 -14.97
C SER A 161 1.50 11.40 -15.41
N SER A 162 0.33 12.01 -15.25
CA SER A 162 0.12 13.45 -15.48
C SER A 162 0.75 14.32 -14.40
N ASN A 163 1.06 15.58 -14.71
CA ASN A 163 1.62 16.53 -13.72
C ASN A 163 0.62 16.82 -12.59
N ARG A 164 -0.67 16.84 -12.91
CA ARG A 164 -1.75 16.96 -11.91
C ARG A 164 -1.72 15.79 -10.93
N LYS A 165 -1.51 14.57 -11.43
CA LYS A 165 -1.42 13.37 -10.59
C LYS A 165 -0.21 13.40 -9.67
N ILE A 166 0.96 13.77 -10.20
CA ILE A 166 2.19 13.96 -9.41
C ILE A 166 1.95 14.93 -8.24
N LYS A 167 1.35 16.09 -8.52
CA LYS A 167 1.03 17.08 -7.48
C LYS A 167 0.08 16.51 -6.42
N LYS A 168 -0.96 15.79 -6.83
CA LYS A 168 -1.93 15.17 -5.92
C LYS A 168 -1.31 14.09 -5.03
N ILE A 169 -0.41 13.28 -5.58
CA ILE A 169 0.33 12.28 -4.80
C ILE A 169 1.16 12.95 -3.70
N LYS A 170 1.87 14.04 -4.03
CA LYS A 170 2.62 14.82 -3.04
C LYS A 170 1.70 15.43 -1.98
N GLU A 171 0.57 16.01 -2.37
CA GLU A 171 -0.39 16.63 -1.46
C GLU A 171 -1.02 15.63 -0.48
N ILE A 172 -1.38 14.43 -0.95
CA ILE A 172 -2.11 13.43 -0.14
C ILE A 172 -1.15 12.58 0.69
N PHE A 173 -0.09 12.06 0.06
CA PHE A 173 0.79 11.06 0.67
C PHE A 173 2.12 11.63 1.15
N GLY A 174 2.50 12.82 0.67
CA GLY A 174 3.84 13.39 0.88
C GLY A 174 4.92 12.76 0.00
N THR A 175 4.61 11.73 -0.77
CA THR A 175 5.52 11.01 -1.66
C THR A 175 6.00 11.90 -2.81
N ASP A 176 7.30 11.93 -3.04
CA ASP A 176 7.89 12.61 -4.19
C ASP A 176 7.82 11.73 -5.44
N VAL A 177 7.56 12.35 -6.60
CA VAL A 177 7.63 11.67 -7.89
C VAL A 177 8.66 12.38 -8.76
N ILE A 178 9.64 11.61 -9.25
CA ILE A 178 10.70 12.10 -10.13
C ILE A 178 10.41 11.55 -11.52
N ARG A 179 10.21 12.43 -12.51
CA ARG A 179 10.11 12.02 -13.91
C ARG A 179 11.51 11.90 -14.53
N MET A 180 11.71 10.83 -15.27
CA MET A 180 12.89 10.52 -16.07
C MET A 180 12.45 10.20 -17.50
N THR A 181 13.26 10.57 -18.49
CA THR A 181 12.96 10.25 -19.90
C THR A 181 13.45 8.86 -20.29
N SER A 182 12.94 8.33 -21.40
CA SER A 182 13.44 7.10 -22.00
C SER A 182 14.92 7.20 -22.39
N GLU A 183 15.36 8.38 -22.85
CA GLU A 183 16.77 8.64 -23.19
C GLU A 183 17.69 8.54 -21.97
N GLU A 184 17.28 9.13 -20.85
CA GLU A 184 18.01 9.02 -19.58
C GLU A 184 18.13 7.55 -19.14
N LEU A 185 17.03 6.79 -19.14
CA LEU A 185 17.06 5.35 -18.82
C LEU A 185 17.95 4.56 -19.78
N ASN A 186 17.89 4.84 -21.08
CA ASN A 186 18.74 4.21 -22.08
C ASN A 186 20.23 4.50 -21.86
N SER A 187 20.57 5.66 -21.28
CA SER A 187 21.96 5.97 -20.90
C SER A 187 22.48 5.05 -19.79
N TYR A 188 21.63 4.64 -18.86
CA TYR A 188 21.95 3.61 -17.87
C TYR A 188 22.12 2.25 -18.54
N TYR A 189 21.19 1.88 -19.43
CA TYR A 189 21.21 0.61 -20.16
C TYR A 189 22.51 0.40 -20.95
N LYS A 190 22.96 1.43 -21.68
CA LYS A 190 24.19 1.38 -22.49
C LYS A 190 25.47 1.18 -21.66
N LYS A 191 25.44 1.54 -20.37
CA LYS A 191 26.58 1.42 -19.43
C LYS A 191 26.57 0.11 -18.63
N VAL A 192 25.57 -0.75 -18.84
CA VAL A 192 25.45 -2.01 -18.09
C VAL A 192 26.60 -2.95 -18.44
N ASP A 193 27.25 -3.45 -17.39
CA ASP A 193 28.21 -4.55 -17.46
C ASP A 193 27.51 -5.83 -17.94
N LYS A 194 27.95 -6.34 -19.10
CA LYS A 194 27.37 -7.53 -19.73
C LYS A 194 27.49 -8.75 -18.82
N GLU A 195 28.61 -8.93 -18.10
CA GLU A 195 28.81 -10.12 -17.26
C GLU A 195 27.82 -10.16 -16.09
N LYS A 196 27.49 -8.98 -15.54
CA LYS A 196 26.43 -8.88 -14.51
C LYS A 196 25.06 -9.19 -15.08
N ALA A 197 24.77 -8.77 -16.31
CA ALA A 197 23.51 -9.07 -16.97
C ALA A 197 23.37 -10.57 -17.28
N GLU A 198 24.43 -11.23 -17.73
CA GLU A 198 24.46 -12.69 -17.96
C GLU A 198 24.10 -13.45 -16.67
N LYS A 199 24.60 -13.02 -15.50
CA LYS A 199 24.25 -13.65 -14.21
C LYS A 199 22.74 -13.60 -13.91
N TYR A 200 22.06 -12.49 -14.18
CA TYR A 200 20.60 -12.41 -14.01
C TYR A 200 19.85 -13.24 -15.05
N LYS A 201 20.31 -13.20 -16.31
CA LYS A 201 19.76 -14.02 -17.40
C LYS A 201 19.83 -15.52 -17.04
N ASP A 202 21.02 -16.01 -16.67
CA ASP A 202 21.26 -17.41 -16.29
C ASP A 202 20.45 -17.79 -15.05
N LYS A 203 20.40 -16.91 -14.04
CA LYS A 203 19.56 -17.10 -12.85
C LYS A 203 18.10 -17.31 -13.24
N TRP A 204 17.51 -16.39 -14.00
CA TRP A 204 16.10 -16.45 -14.34
C TRP A 204 15.75 -17.68 -15.18
N ILE A 205 16.61 -18.07 -16.13
CA ILE A 205 16.41 -19.28 -16.94
C ILE A 205 16.48 -20.53 -16.06
N LYS A 206 17.47 -20.61 -15.16
CA LYS A 206 17.67 -21.75 -14.27
C LYS A 206 16.53 -21.93 -13.27
N GLU A 207 16.01 -20.84 -12.74
CA GLU A 207 14.92 -20.85 -11.74
C GLU A 207 13.52 -21.01 -12.38
N ALA A 208 13.37 -20.70 -13.68
CA ALA A 208 12.11 -20.90 -14.39
C ALA A 208 11.82 -22.39 -14.62
N LEU A 209 10.54 -22.76 -14.59
CA LEU A 209 10.11 -24.11 -14.98
C LEU A 209 10.42 -24.40 -16.45
N LYS A 210 10.27 -23.39 -17.31
CA LYS A 210 10.64 -23.42 -18.73
C LYS A 210 10.72 -22.00 -19.30
N VAL A 211 11.39 -21.90 -20.44
CA VAL A 211 11.32 -20.76 -21.36
C VAL A 211 10.58 -21.23 -22.60
N VAL A 212 9.57 -20.48 -23.06
CA VAL A 212 8.73 -20.91 -24.19
C VAL A 212 9.09 -20.16 -25.48
N GLU A 213 8.79 -18.86 -25.57
CA GLU A 213 9.02 -18.09 -26.79
C GLU A 213 10.32 -17.27 -26.85
N PRO A 214 10.73 -16.54 -25.79
CA PRO A 214 11.84 -15.60 -25.92
C PRO A 214 13.19 -16.32 -25.99
N THR A 215 14.09 -15.78 -26.81
CA THR A 215 15.47 -16.27 -26.90
C THR A 215 16.29 -15.84 -25.68
N GLU A 216 17.42 -16.52 -25.43
CA GLU A 216 18.37 -16.08 -24.40
C GLU A 216 18.86 -14.66 -24.62
N GLU A 217 19.04 -14.24 -25.88
CA GLU A 217 19.44 -12.87 -26.21
C GLU A 217 18.37 -11.86 -25.76
N GLU A 218 17.09 -12.18 -25.96
CA GLU A 218 16.00 -11.31 -25.54
C GLU A 218 15.92 -11.22 -24.01
N ILE A 219 16.13 -12.34 -23.31
CA ILE A 219 16.21 -12.39 -21.84
C ILE A 219 17.43 -11.58 -21.35
N LEU A 220 18.56 -11.63 -22.05
CA LEU A 220 19.75 -10.83 -21.73
C LEU A 220 19.46 -9.33 -21.86
N LYS A 221 18.67 -8.90 -22.85
CA LYS A 221 18.23 -7.50 -22.94
C LYS A 221 17.38 -7.10 -21.74
N SER A 222 16.45 -7.94 -21.31
CA SER A 222 15.68 -7.70 -20.08
C SER A 222 16.57 -7.67 -18.82
N ALA A 223 17.62 -8.49 -18.74
CA ALA A 223 18.58 -8.46 -17.63
C ALA A 223 19.39 -7.15 -17.59
N LYS A 224 19.79 -6.64 -18.76
CA LYS A 224 20.40 -5.30 -18.87
C LYS A 224 19.42 -4.22 -18.43
N MET A 225 18.16 -4.31 -18.84
CA MET A 225 17.12 -3.38 -18.41
C MET A 225 16.94 -3.38 -16.89
N HIS A 226 16.97 -4.56 -16.26
CA HIS A 226 16.90 -4.68 -14.81
C HIS A 226 18.05 -3.97 -14.08
N LEU A 227 19.30 -4.18 -14.53
CA LEU A 227 20.46 -3.50 -13.96
C LEU A 227 20.43 -1.99 -14.18
N ALA A 228 19.97 -1.55 -15.35
CA ALA A 228 19.78 -0.13 -15.65
C ALA A 228 18.76 0.52 -14.71
N ILE A 229 17.61 -0.14 -14.52
CA ILE A 229 16.55 0.30 -13.61
C ILE A 229 17.06 0.35 -12.17
N LYS A 230 17.73 -0.71 -11.67
CA LYS A 230 18.29 -0.72 -10.31
C LYS A 230 19.26 0.43 -10.10
N LYS A 231 20.13 0.70 -11.08
CA LYS A 231 21.08 1.80 -10.99
C LYS A 231 20.40 3.17 -11.01
N ALA A 232 19.40 3.36 -11.87
CA ALA A 232 18.61 4.58 -11.91
C ALA A 232 17.85 4.83 -10.60
N MET A 233 17.25 3.79 -10.01
CA MET A 233 16.60 3.87 -8.71
C MET A 233 17.58 4.23 -7.59
N GLU A 234 18.76 3.59 -7.56
CA GLU A 234 19.81 3.89 -6.58
C GLU A 234 20.25 5.36 -6.64
N ASP A 235 20.61 5.84 -7.84
CA ASP A 235 21.09 7.22 -8.03
C ASP A 235 20.03 8.27 -7.68
N LYS A 236 18.76 7.98 -7.98
CA LYS A 236 17.63 8.86 -7.66
C LYS A 236 17.08 8.63 -6.24
N LYS A 237 17.60 7.65 -5.50
CA LYS A 237 17.12 7.22 -4.18
C LYS A 237 15.62 6.91 -4.20
N ALA A 238 15.17 6.17 -5.21
CA ALA A 238 13.77 5.81 -5.42
C ALA A 238 13.40 4.50 -4.73
N ASP A 239 12.25 4.51 -4.06
CA ASP A 239 11.66 3.35 -3.38
C ASP A 239 10.83 2.47 -4.32
N ALA A 240 10.35 3.06 -5.41
CA ALA A 240 9.55 2.42 -6.43
C ALA A 240 9.86 3.01 -7.80
N ILE A 241 9.60 2.24 -8.85
CA ILE A 241 9.66 2.70 -10.24
C ILE A 241 8.39 2.30 -10.99
N THR A 242 7.95 3.18 -11.89
CA THR A 242 7.01 2.82 -12.94
C THR A 242 7.46 3.37 -14.29
N ILE A 243 7.19 2.65 -15.39
CA ILE A 243 7.67 2.99 -16.73
C ILE A 243 6.49 2.91 -17.69
N ASP A 244 6.35 3.87 -18.60
CA ASP A 244 5.43 3.81 -19.75
C ASP A 244 5.92 2.73 -20.74
N CYS A 245 5.78 1.48 -20.30
CA CYS A 245 6.41 0.31 -20.87
C CYS A 245 5.89 0.05 -22.30
N LEU A 246 4.59 0.20 -22.53
CA LEU A 246 3.98 0.01 -23.84
C LEU A 246 4.28 1.18 -24.79
N GLY A 247 4.01 2.41 -24.37
CA GLY A 247 4.18 3.59 -25.23
C GLY A 247 5.62 3.78 -25.69
N LEU A 248 6.58 3.60 -24.78
CA LEU A 248 7.99 3.75 -25.12
C LEU A 248 8.56 2.56 -25.91
N TYR A 249 8.09 1.33 -25.68
CA TYR A 249 8.56 0.19 -26.47
C TYR A 249 7.99 0.21 -27.90
N TYR A 250 6.69 0.47 -28.07
CA TYR A 250 6.06 0.55 -29.39
C TYR A 250 6.60 1.70 -30.25
N SER A 251 7.07 2.78 -29.63
CA SER A 251 7.74 3.87 -30.33
C SER A 251 9.25 3.64 -30.56
N GLY A 252 9.77 2.45 -30.23
CA GLY A 252 11.17 2.09 -30.44
C GLY A 252 12.16 2.80 -29.50
N LYS A 253 11.67 3.36 -28.39
CA LYS A 253 12.46 4.14 -27.43
C LYS A 253 12.98 3.32 -26.25
N LEU A 254 12.55 2.08 -26.07
CA LEU A 254 13.13 1.14 -25.11
C LEU A 254 13.80 -0.03 -25.83
N PHE A 255 14.94 -0.47 -25.29
CA PHE A 255 15.66 -1.63 -25.81
C PHE A 255 15.04 -2.97 -25.41
N ALA A 256 14.23 -3.01 -24.34
CA ALA A 256 13.54 -4.19 -23.85
C ALA A 256 12.33 -3.80 -22.99
N TYR A 257 11.34 -4.69 -22.89
CA TYR A 257 10.29 -4.58 -21.88
C TYR A 257 10.88 -4.74 -20.46
N PRO A 258 10.40 -3.96 -19.48
CA PRO A 258 10.87 -4.03 -18.09
C PRO A 258 10.20 -5.15 -17.28
N CYS A 259 9.40 -6.04 -17.88
CA CYS A 259 8.57 -7.03 -17.16
C CYS A 259 9.38 -7.94 -16.22
N LEU A 260 10.48 -8.55 -16.69
CA LEU A 260 11.36 -9.36 -15.83
C LEU A 260 12.08 -8.51 -14.77
N SER A 261 12.32 -7.23 -15.04
CA SER A 261 12.87 -6.32 -14.02
C SER A 261 11.86 -6.07 -12.90
N PHE A 262 10.60 -5.79 -13.22
CA PHE A 262 9.56 -5.57 -12.23
C PHE A 262 9.27 -6.83 -11.41
N PHE A 263 9.25 -7.99 -12.06
CA PHE A 263 9.22 -9.30 -11.39
C PHE A 263 10.32 -9.40 -10.34
N GLU A 264 11.58 -9.18 -10.72
CA GLU A 264 12.72 -9.32 -9.83
C GLU A 264 12.71 -8.27 -8.71
N LEU A 265 12.41 -7.00 -9.02
CA LEU A 265 12.28 -5.95 -8.02
C LEU A 265 11.23 -6.30 -6.97
N ASN A 266 10.07 -6.80 -7.39
CA ASN A 266 9.01 -7.21 -6.47
C ASN A 266 9.43 -8.43 -5.63
N ASN A 267 10.21 -9.37 -6.19
CA ASN A 267 10.78 -10.49 -5.45
C ASN A 267 11.82 -10.05 -4.40
N GLU A 268 12.59 -9.00 -4.69
CA GLU A 268 13.63 -8.46 -3.79
C GLU A 268 13.07 -7.56 -2.68
N GLY A 269 11.74 -7.38 -2.60
CA GLY A 269 11.12 -6.44 -1.66
C GLY A 269 11.24 -4.98 -2.10
N SER A 270 11.61 -4.73 -3.37
CA SER A 270 11.45 -3.44 -4.04
C SER A 270 10.05 -3.31 -4.68
N THR A 271 9.81 -2.29 -5.50
CA THR A 271 8.50 -2.05 -6.15
C THR A 271 8.70 -1.63 -7.60
N GLY A 272 8.21 -2.44 -8.53
CA GLY A 272 8.14 -2.14 -9.96
C GLY A 272 6.72 -2.30 -10.50
N VAL A 273 6.23 -1.28 -11.22
CA VAL A 273 4.87 -1.20 -11.77
C VAL A 273 4.90 -0.81 -13.25
N CYS A 274 4.09 -1.44 -14.11
CA CYS A 274 4.04 -1.10 -15.55
C CYS A 274 3.22 0.18 -15.84
N GLU A 275 3.28 0.61 -17.10
CA GLU A 275 2.42 1.60 -17.75
C GLU A 275 2.44 3.02 -17.16
N ALA A 276 3.53 3.38 -16.49
CA ALA A 276 3.65 4.64 -15.76
C ALA A 276 2.48 4.88 -14.78
N ASP A 277 1.83 3.82 -14.27
CA ASP A 277 0.68 3.90 -13.39
C ASP A 277 1.09 4.29 -11.96
N LEU A 278 1.16 5.61 -11.72
CA LEU A 278 1.54 6.17 -10.43
C LEU A 278 0.59 5.77 -9.29
N ASP A 279 -0.70 5.63 -9.59
CA ASP A 279 -1.68 5.26 -8.57
C ASP A 279 -1.49 3.81 -8.12
N SER A 280 -1.17 2.89 -9.05
CA SER A 280 -0.79 1.52 -8.69
C SER A 280 0.56 1.47 -7.97
N ALA A 281 1.53 2.31 -8.34
CA ALA A 281 2.81 2.41 -7.63
C ALA A 281 2.64 2.87 -6.17
N VAL A 282 1.82 3.91 -5.94
CA VAL A 282 1.43 4.36 -4.59
C VAL A 282 0.72 3.24 -3.83
N THR A 283 -0.23 2.57 -4.48
CA THR A 283 -0.99 1.46 -3.88
C THR A 283 -0.05 0.33 -3.44
N GLN A 284 0.89 -0.07 -4.29
CA GLN A 284 1.85 -1.13 -3.98
C GLN A 284 2.84 -0.72 -2.89
N LEU A 285 3.25 0.56 -2.82
CA LEU A 285 4.05 1.07 -1.71
C LEU A 285 3.31 0.98 -0.37
N LEU A 286 2.03 1.36 -0.31
CA LEU A 286 1.20 1.23 0.89
C LEU A 286 1.16 -0.22 1.38
N ILE A 287 0.86 -1.16 0.47
CA ILE A 287 0.83 -2.60 0.77
C ILE A 287 2.19 -3.07 1.30
N ARG A 288 3.28 -2.73 0.59
CA ARG A 288 4.62 -3.17 0.94
C ARG A 288 5.07 -2.62 2.29
N TYR A 289 4.78 -1.37 2.60
CA TYR A 289 5.16 -0.77 3.88
C TYR A 289 4.33 -1.30 5.05
N LEU A 290 3.08 -1.68 4.80
CA LEU A 290 2.21 -2.32 5.79
C LEU A 290 2.63 -3.77 6.07
N THR A 291 2.88 -4.54 5.02
CA THR A 291 2.93 -6.02 5.08
C THR A 291 4.30 -6.63 4.79
N GLY A 292 5.20 -5.89 4.13
CA GLY A 292 6.44 -6.42 3.56
C GLY A 292 6.23 -7.25 2.28
N ARG A 293 4.99 -7.38 1.79
CA ARG A 293 4.65 -8.21 0.62
C ARG A 293 4.56 -7.37 -0.65
N PRO A 294 4.89 -7.94 -1.83
CA PRO A 294 4.64 -7.29 -3.10
C PRO A 294 3.14 -7.29 -3.43
N GLY A 295 2.71 -6.25 -4.15
CA GLY A 295 1.43 -6.23 -4.83
C GLY A 295 1.56 -6.76 -6.25
N TYR A 296 0.44 -7.19 -6.82
CA TYR A 296 0.30 -7.61 -8.20
C TYR A 296 -0.67 -6.65 -8.90
N VAL A 297 -0.11 -5.74 -9.71
CA VAL A 297 -0.92 -4.89 -10.59
C VAL A 297 -1.56 -5.78 -11.64
N SER A 298 -2.87 -5.62 -11.84
CA SER A 298 -3.67 -6.51 -12.67
C SER A 298 -4.79 -5.79 -13.41
N ASP A 299 -5.06 -6.32 -14.60
CA ASP A 299 -6.24 -6.11 -15.43
C ASP A 299 -7.31 -7.10 -14.95
N PRO A 300 -8.42 -6.62 -14.39
CA PRO A 300 -9.49 -7.49 -13.93
C PRO A 300 -10.36 -7.96 -15.10
N VAL A 301 -10.53 -9.27 -15.26
CA VAL A 301 -11.52 -9.87 -16.15
C VAL A 301 -12.60 -10.49 -15.29
N ILE A 302 -13.80 -9.90 -15.30
CA ILE A 302 -14.93 -10.34 -14.47
C ILE A 302 -15.81 -11.30 -15.26
N ASP A 303 -16.08 -12.47 -14.69
CA ASP A 303 -16.98 -13.48 -15.24
C ASP A 303 -18.09 -13.78 -14.23
N THR A 304 -19.28 -13.23 -14.51
CA THR A 304 -20.46 -13.40 -13.64
C THR A 304 -21.05 -14.80 -13.74
N ALA A 305 -20.82 -15.54 -14.83
CA ALA A 305 -21.36 -16.88 -15.00
C ALA A 305 -20.64 -17.89 -14.09
N THR A 306 -19.33 -17.70 -13.88
CA THR A 306 -18.53 -18.54 -12.98
C THR A 306 -18.31 -17.92 -11.60
N ASN A 307 -18.82 -16.71 -11.38
CA ASN A 307 -18.66 -15.92 -10.17
C ASN A 307 -17.18 -15.67 -9.81
N GLN A 308 -16.40 -15.30 -10.83
CA GLN A 308 -14.96 -15.14 -10.74
C GLN A 308 -14.48 -13.78 -11.22
N ILE A 309 -13.32 -13.40 -10.73
CA ILE A 309 -12.47 -12.37 -11.30
C ILE A 309 -11.12 -12.99 -11.62
N ILE A 310 -10.59 -12.71 -12.81
CA ILE A 310 -9.27 -13.15 -13.25
C ILE A 310 -8.38 -11.91 -13.25
N TYR A 311 -7.36 -11.91 -12.39
CA TYR A 311 -6.35 -10.88 -12.34
C TYR A 311 -5.25 -11.21 -13.35
N ALA A 312 -5.17 -10.46 -14.44
CA ALA A 312 -4.22 -10.69 -15.52
C ALA A 312 -3.18 -9.57 -15.63
N HIS A 313 -1.90 -9.89 -15.81
CA HIS A 313 -0.81 -8.93 -16.10
C HIS A 313 0.53 -9.67 -16.34
N CYS A 314 1.45 -9.04 -17.05
CA CYS A 314 2.79 -9.56 -17.37
C CYS A 314 3.89 -9.37 -16.29
N VAL A 315 3.55 -8.94 -15.06
CA VAL A 315 4.54 -8.47 -14.05
C VAL A 315 4.41 -9.11 -12.67
N ALA A 316 3.69 -10.23 -12.56
CA ALA A 316 3.44 -10.91 -11.28
C ALA A 316 4.74 -11.44 -10.65
N THR A 317 4.94 -11.18 -9.36
CA THR A 317 6.05 -11.72 -8.54
C THR A 317 5.98 -13.24 -8.38
N SER A 318 7.11 -13.89 -8.06
CA SER A 318 7.17 -15.28 -7.58
C SER A 318 7.26 -15.36 -6.05
N LYS A 319 7.33 -14.24 -5.33
CA LYS A 319 7.46 -14.20 -3.87
C LYS A 319 6.31 -13.46 -3.22
N VAL A 320 5.10 -13.98 -3.41
CA VAL A 320 3.85 -13.33 -2.98
C VAL A 320 3.75 -13.09 -1.47
N TYR A 321 4.51 -13.84 -0.66
CA TYR A 321 4.53 -13.70 0.80
C TYR A 321 5.65 -12.76 1.31
N GLY A 322 6.37 -12.09 0.42
CA GLY A 322 7.51 -11.21 0.75
C GLY A 322 8.86 -11.80 0.37
N PRO A 323 9.94 -10.99 0.42
CA PRO A 323 11.26 -11.37 -0.09
C PRO A 323 11.89 -12.58 0.61
N ASP A 324 11.58 -12.78 1.88
CA ASP A 324 12.03 -13.93 2.69
C ASP A 324 11.00 -15.08 2.74
N GLY A 325 9.88 -14.92 2.03
CA GLY A 325 8.80 -15.89 1.97
C GLY A 325 9.03 -17.00 0.94
N LEU A 326 8.13 -17.98 0.93
CA LEU A 326 8.12 -19.06 -0.06
C LEU A 326 7.97 -18.49 -1.47
N SER A 327 8.71 -19.10 -2.41
CA SER A 327 8.63 -18.78 -3.83
C SER A 327 7.63 -19.71 -4.52
N ASN A 328 6.82 -19.16 -5.42
CA ASN A 328 5.98 -19.91 -6.33
C ASN A 328 6.66 -20.09 -7.70
N PRO A 329 6.39 -21.16 -8.44
CA PRO A 329 7.03 -21.40 -9.72
C PRO A 329 6.63 -20.36 -10.77
N TYR A 330 7.47 -20.20 -11.80
CA TYR A 330 7.16 -19.31 -12.92
C TYR A 330 7.71 -19.84 -14.25
N ILE A 331 7.18 -19.30 -15.33
CA ILE A 331 7.57 -19.58 -16.72
C ILE A 331 7.97 -18.26 -17.37
N ILE A 332 9.03 -18.28 -18.20
CA ILE A 332 9.40 -17.12 -19.02
C ILE A 332 8.69 -17.23 -20.37
N ARG A 333 7.96 -16.17 -20.72
CA ARG A 333 7.15 -16.06 -21.95
C ARG A 333 7.46 -14.77 -22.68
N SER A 334 7.04 -14.64 -23.93
CA SER A 334 6.95 -13.33 -24.60
C SER A 334 5.68 -12.60 -24.21
N HIS A 335 5.59 -11.28 -24.43
CA HIS A 335 4.37 -10.51 -24.20
C HIS A 335 3.21 -11.10 -25.04
N ALA A 336 2.01 -11.22 -24.48
CA ALA A 336 0.94 -11.97 -25.16
C ALA A 336 0.38 -11.20 -26.37
N GLU A 337 0.35 -9.87 -26.25
CA GLU A 337 -0.31 -8.89 -27.10
C GLU A 337 0.43 -8.71 -28.44
N ASP A 338 1.76 -8.73 -28.43
CA ASP A 338 2.59 -8.51 -29.63
C ASP A 338 3.62 -9.62 -29.88
N LYS A 339 3.69 -10.62 -28.98
CA LYS A 339 4.61 -11.77 -29.01
C LYS A 339 6.10 -11.37 -28.97
N LYS A 340 6.44 -10.18 -28.43
CA LYS A 340 7.81 -9.69 -28.31
C LYS A 340 8.32 -9.66 -26.87
N GLY A 341 9.62 -9.45 -26.72
CA GLY A 341 10.29 -9.32 -25.43
C GLY A 341 10.21 -10.56 -24.55
N ALA A 342 10.61 -10.39 -23.28
CA ALA A 342 10.50 -11.40 -22.24
C ALA A 342 9.72 -10.85 -21.04
N CYS A 343 8.73 -11.62 -20.59
CA CYS A 343 7.92 -11.38 -19.40
C CYS A 343 7.70 -12.68 -18.63
N VAL A 344 6.93 -12.60 -17.54
CA VAL A 344 6.72 -13.72 -16.63
C VAL A 344 5.27 -14.19 -16.63
N GLN A 345 5.11 -15.50 -16.61
CA GLN A 345 3.89 -16.19 -16.20
C GLN A 345 4.17 -16.82 -14.83
N SER A 346 3.80 -16.11 -13.77
CA SER A 346 3.92 -16.58 -12.40
C SER A 346 2.76 -17.53 -12.09
N LEU A 347 3.05 -18.72 -11.56
CA LEU A 347 2.04 -19.70 -11.15
C LEU A 347 1.67 -19.43 -9.70
N LEU A 348 0.71 -18.55 -9.51
CA LEU A 348 0.37 -17.95 -8.21
C LEU A 348 -0.38 -18.95 -7.31
N PRO A 349 -0.14 -18.96 -5.98
CA PRO A 349 -0.78 -19.90 -5.06
C PRO A 349 -2.32 -19.89 -5.06
N THR A 350 -2.93 -21.05 -4.82
CA THR A 350 -4.40 -21.24 -4.82
C THR A 350 -4.90 -21.61 -3.42
N GLY A 351 -6.20 -21.43 -3.18
CA GLY A 351 -6.85 -21.73 -1.91
C GLY A 351 -6.73 -20.64 -0.85
N GLU A 352 -6.19 -19.47 -1.20
CA GLU A 352 -5.85 -18.41 -0.25
C GLU A 352 -6.69 -17.15 -0.43
N THR A 353 -6.89 -16.43 0.67
CA THR A 353 -7.50 -15.11 0.63
C THR A 353 -6.53 -14.09 0.05
N VAL A 354 -7.02 -13.28 -0.88
CA VAL A 354 -6.35 -12.09 -1.39
C VAL A 354 -7.16 -10.85 -1.10
N THR A 355 -6.47 -9.74 -0.88
CA THR A 355 -7.05 -8.40 -0.80
C THR A 355 -6.66 -7.64 -2.07
N THR A 356 -7.62 -6.98 -2.70
CA THR A 356 -7.42 -6.22 -3.92
C THR A 356 -7.86 -4.79 -3.73
N VAL A 357 -7.00 -3.84 -4.07
CA VAL A 357 -7.18 -2.42 -3.76
C VAL A 357 -6.74 -1.51 -4.90
N LYS A 358 -7.23 -0.28 -4.90
CA LYS A 358 -6.71 0.80 -5.77
C LYS A 358 -6.90 2.16 -5.12
N VAL A 359 -5.84 2.95 -5.09
CA VAL A 359 -5.90 4.39 -4.82
C VAL A 359 -6.25 5.14 -6.10
N SER A 360 -7.12 6.14 -6.03
CA SER A 360 -7.19 7.24 -7.01
C SER A 360 -6.74 8.52 -6.35
N SER A 361 -5.57 9.02 -6.76
CA SER A 361 -5.03 10.27 -6.20
C SER A 361 -5.76 11.51 -6.71
N LEU A 362 -6.34 11.48 -7.91
CA LEU A 362 -7.09 12.61 -8.46
C LEU A 362 -8.42 12.80 -7.74
N ASP A 363 -9.11 11.71 -7.44
CA ASP A 363 -10.45 11.71 -6.83
C ASP A 363 -10.44 11.58 -5.31
N LYS A 364 -9.25 11.42 -4.70
CA LYS A 364 -9.10 11.11 -3.26
C LYS A 364 -9.97 9.92 -2.86
N ALA A 365 -9.89 8.85 -3.63
CA ALA A 365 -10.72 7.67 -3.47
C ALA A 365 -9.87 6.41 -3.28
N PHE A 366 -10.48 5.39 -2.70
CA PHE A 366 -9.88 4.09 -2.43
C PHE A 366 -10.90 3.00 -2.71
N SER A 367 -10.58 2.05 -3.59
CA SER A 367 -11.41 0.86 -3.81
C SER A 367 -10.82 -0.36 -3.12
N ILE A 368 -11.69 -1.26 -2.68
CA ILE A 368 -11.28 -2.53 -2.05
C ILE A 368 -12.29 -3.65 -2.27
N HIS A 369 -11.79 -4.85 -2.51
CA HIS A 369 -12.52 -6.10 -2.37
C HIS A 369 -11.60 -7.22 -1.89
N THR A 370 -12.18 -8.37 -1.56
CA THR A 370 -11.46 -9.59 -1.18
C THR A 370 -11.95 -10.76 -2.01
N GLY A 371 -11.08 -11.72 -2.27
CA GLY A 371 -11.43 -12.94 -2.99
C GLY A 371 -10.64 -14.13 -2.50
N LYS A 372 -11.03 -15.34 -2.92
CA LYS A 372 -10.28 -16.57 -2.66
C LYS A 372 -9.67 -17.08 -3.96
N THR A 373 -8.36 -17.26 -4.03
CA THR A 373 -7.70 -17.76 -5.24
C THR A 373 -8.09 -19.20 -5.50
N ILE A 374 -8.40 -19.54 -6.75
CA ILE A 374 -8.90 -20.87 -7.12
C ILE A 374 -8.10 -21.53 -8.25
N GLY A 375 -7.33 -20.77 -9.03
CA GLY A 375 -6.60 -21.35 -10.15
C GLY A 375 -5.72 -20.36 -10.91
N ASN A 376 -4.81 -20.90 -11.71
CA ASN A 376 -4.10 -20.15 -12.73
C ASN A 376 -4.74 -20.48 -14.08
N VAL A 377 -5.19 -19.45 -14.81
CA VAL A 377 -5.87 -19.63 -16.11
C VAL A 377 -4.82 -19.72 -17.22
N GLU A 378 -4.87 -20.79 -18.01
CA GLU A 378 -4.03 -20.95 -19.20
C GLU A 378 -4.85 -20.64 -20.45
N ASP A 379 -4.73 -19.40 -20.93
CA ASP A 379 -5.29 -18.93 -22.21
C ASP A 379 -4.25 -18.01 -22.87
N GLU A 380 -4.08 -18.12 -24.20
CA GLU A 380 -3.14 -17.32 -24.97
C GLU A 380 -3.57 -15.84 -25.14
N LYS A 381 -4.84 -15.51 -24.90
CA LYS A 381 -5.36 -14.13 -24.94
C LYS A 381 -4.97 -13.36 -23.68
N GLY A 382 -4.65 -12.08 -23.84
CA GLY A 382 -4.29 -11.17 -22.75
C GLY A 382 -3.02 -11.57 -22.00
N CYS A 383 -2.61 -10.71 -21.08
CA CYS A 383 -1.38 -10.83 -20.30
C CYS A 383 -1.09 -12.22 -19.71
N ARG A 384 0.20 -12.53 -19.50
CA ARG A 384 0.68 -13.91 -19.28
C ARG A 384 0.33 -14.53 -17.93
N THR A 385 0.48 -13.81 -16.82
CA THR A 385 0.01 -14.31 -15.52
C THR A 385 -1.48 -14.04 -15.41
N LYS A 386 -2.26 -15.05 -15.00
CA LYS A 386 -3.71 -14.97 -14.84
C LYS A 386 -4.15 -15.75 -13.61
N LEU A 387 -4.51 -15.04 -12.55
CA LEU A 387 -4.98 -15.62 -11.30
C LEU A 387 -6.50 -15.51 -11.21
N ALA A 388 -7.20 -16.64 -11.26
CA ALA A 388 -8.63 -16.69 -10.98
C ALA A 388 -8.89 -16.68 -9.48
N ALA A 389 -9.84 -15.85 -9.05
CA ALA A 389 -10.35 -15.80 -7.69
C ALA A 389 -11.88 -15.84 -7.68
N GLU A 390 -12.44 -16.56 -6.71
CA GLU A 390 -13.86 -16.56 -6.38
C GLU A 390 -14.19 -15.29 -5.59
N VAL A 391 -15.24 -14.58 -6.03
CA VAL A 391 -15.72 -13.28 -5.52
C VAL A 391 -17.23 -13.17 -5.68
N ASP A 392 -17.87 -12.09 -5.25
CA ASP A 392 -19.21 -11.71 -5.73
C ASP A 392 -19.05 -10.90 -7.04
N ALA A 393 -18.99 -11.60 -8.17
CA ALA A 393 -18.61 -11.02 -9.45
C ALA A 393 -19.62 -10.01 -9.97
N GLU A 394 -20.92 -10.27 -9.80
CA GLU A 394 -21.98 -9.36 -10.22
C GLU A 394 -21.93 -8.06 -9.41
N LYS A 395 -21.71 -8.16 -8.09
CA LYS A 395 -21.58 -6.97 -7.25
C LYS A 395 -20.32 -6.17 -7.58
N ILE A 396 -19.17 -6.83 -7.77
CA ILE A 396 -17.94 -6.15 -8.20
C ILE A 396 -18.16 -5.43 -9.53
N LEU A 397 -18.79 -6.09 -10.52
CA LEU A 397 -19.10 -5.47 -11.81
C LEU A 397 -19.96 -4.21 -11.65
N ASN A 398 -21.04 -4.29 -10.87
CA ASN A 398 -21.97 -3.18 -10.65
C ASN A 398 -21.33 -2.03 -9.86
N ASN A 399 -20.36 -2.32 -8.99
CA ASN A 399 -19.64 -1.35 -8.18
C ASN A 399 -18.26 -0.96 -8.77
N PHE A 400 -17.96 -1.37 -10.01
CA PHE A 400 -16.68 -1.08 -10.64
C PHE A 400 -16.64 0.35 -11.20
N HIS A 401 -16.11 1.29 -10.40
CA HIS A 401 -16.00 2.70 -10.78
C HIS A 401 -14.79 2.99 -11.68
N PHE A 402 -14.90 2.67 -12.98
CA PHE A 402 -13.84 2.92 -13.97
C PHE A 402 -13.46 4.40 -14.06
N GLU A 403 -14.44 5.30 -13.95
CA GLU A 403 -14.28 6.75 -14.02
C GLU A 403 -13.42 7.32 -12.88
N ILE A 404 -13.33 6.61 -11.75
CA ILE A 404 -12.56 7.00 -10.56
C ILE A 404 -11.21 6.27 -10.53
N PHE A 405 -11.21 4.96 -10.77
CA PHE A 405 -10.07 4.10 -10.50
C PHE A 405 -9.33 3.64 -11.75
N SER A 406 -9.85 3.91 -12.95
CA SER A 406 -9.48 3.21 -14.18
C SER A 406 -9.67 1.69 -14.02
N TRP A 407 -9.11 0.89 -14.92
CA TRP A 407 -9.25 -0.57 -14.88
C TRP A 407 -8.28 -1.29 -13.94
N HIS A 408 -7.06 -0.80 -13.73
CA HIS A 408 -6.08 -1.53 -12.93
C HIS A 408 -6.50 -1.66 -11.47
N ARG A 409 -6.17 -2.81 -10.89
CA ARG A 409 -6.21 -3.07 -9.44
C ARG A 409 -4.89 -3.65 -8.97
N VAL A 410 -4.62 -3.58 -7.67
CA VAL A 410 -3.43 -4.19 -7.05
C VAL A 410 -3.87 -5.26 -6.06
N THR A 411 -3.55 -6.51 -6.38
CA THR A 411 -3.91 -7.69 -5.58
C THR A 411 -2.72 -8.18 -4.76
N PHE A 412 -2.93 -8.59 -3.51
CA PHE A 412 -1.88 -9.13 -2.66
C PHE A 412 -2.43 -10.19 -1.69
N TYR A 413 -1.56 -11.12 -1.28
CA TYR A 413 -1.96 -12.27 -0.46
C TYR A 413 -2.19 -11.90 0.99
N GLY A 414 -3.27 -12.42 1.57
CA GLY A 414 -3.74 -12.20 2.93
C GLY A 414 -5.01 -11.34 3.00
N ASP A 415 -5.75 -11.47 4.10
CA ASP A 415 -6.85 -10.56 4.43
C ASP A 415 -6.30 -9.36 5.21
N TYR A 416 -6.25 -8.22 4.53
CA TYR A 416 -5.82 -6.94 5.07
C TYR A 416 -6.91 -5.89 4.89
N ARG A 417 -8.18 -6.29 4.73
CA ARG A 417 -9.27 -5.35 4.48
C ARG A 417 -9.34 -4.28 5.55
N LYS A 418 -9.31 -4.68 6.82
CA LYS A 418 -9.44 -3.75 7.94
C LYS A 418 -8.29 -2.75 7.95
N GLU A 419 -7.05 -3.24 7.92
CA GLU A 419 -5.85 -2.40 7.96
C GLU A 419 -5.78 -1.42 6.77
N MET A 420 -6.18 -1.86 5.57
CA MET A 420 -6.22 -1.00 4.38
C MET A 420 -7.33 0.04 4.43
N MET A 421 -8.52 -0.32 4.93
CA MET A 421 -9.62 0.63 5.14
C MET A 421 -9.26 1.67 6.21
N ASP A 422 -8.67 1.24 7.34
CA ASP A 422 -8.20 2.14 8.39
C ASP A 422 -7.15 3.13 7.83
N LEU A 423 -6.22 2.64 7.01
CA LEU A 423 -5.21 3.49 6.36
C LEU A 423 -5.85 4.49 5.37
N ALA A 424 -6.81 4.04 4.57
CA ALA A 424 -7.56 4.92 3.66
C ALA A 424 -8.35 6.00 4.42
N THR A 425 -8.97 5.64 5.56
CA THR A 425 -9.64 6.59 6.47
C THR A 425 -8.67 7.62 7.02
N LEU A 426 -7.48 7.21 7.48
CA LEU A 426 -6.46 8.15 8.01
C LEU A 426 -5.95 9.13 6.95
N TYR A 427 -5.91 8.73 5.68
CA TYR A 427 -5.63 9.63 4.56
C TYR A 427 -6.83 10.48 4.11
N GLY A 428 -8.01 10.27 4.70
CA GLY A 428 -9.25 10.93 4.30
C GLY A 428 -9.72 10.57 2.89
N LEU A 429 -9.42 9.35 2.44
CA LEU A 429 -9.88 8.85 1.14
C LEU A 429 -11.33 8.35 1.25
N LYS A 430 -12.12 8.61 0.20
CA LYS A 430 -13.46 8.04 0.08
C LYS A 430 -13.36 6.55 -0.28
N ILE A 431 -13.89 5.68 0.56
CA ILE A 431 -13.80 4.22 0.41
C ILE A 431 -14.98 3.69 -0.40
N TYR A 432 -14.67 2.87 -1.41
CA TYR A 432 -15.59 2.10 -2.23
C TYR A 432 -15.31 0.61 -2.01
N GLN A 433 -16.24 -0.11 -1.40
CA GLN A 433 -16.13 -1.56 -1.26
C GLN A 433 -16.79 -2.19 -2.48
N GLU A 434 -15.99 -2.69 -3.41
CA GLU A 434 -16.51 -3.19 -4.70
C GLU A 434 -17.37 -4.45 -4.50
N ASP A 435 -17.12 -5.21 -3.44
CA ASP A 435 -17.82 -6.45 -3.11
C ASP A 435 -18.90 -6.30 -2.01
N LYS A 436 -19.30 -5.09 -1.64
CA LYS A 436 -20.36 -4.88 -0.61
C LYS A 436 -21.55 -4.06 -1.05
#